data_AF-A0A1H2C9K7-F1
#
_entry.id   AF-A0A1H2C9K7-F1
#
_cell.length_a   1.000
_cell.length_b   1.000
_cell.length_c   1.000
_cell.angle_alpha   90.00
_cell.angle_beta   90.00
_cell.angle_gamma   90.00
#
_symmetry.space_group_name_H-M   'P 1'
#
loop_
_entity.id
_entity.type
_entity.pdbx_description
1 polymer ?
#
loop_
_entity_poly.entity_id
_entity_poly.type
_entity_poly.pdbx_seq_one_letter_code
_entity_poly.pdbx_strand_id
1 'polypeptide(L)'
;MDLLTGTTALAMITALIVGVLLWVIARDPVRAFLRPIGPVVAVLAVVLYGVAALLMAAPVDLLIGEPSAADVWVTLLGAPAVALLMGSRFRPRRTSATLTRALLLLAGCSGARYLAHLAGFPVDGFWTAAAISFAGLALVVTAFEFLRRPGVTHLVVRAFVVLSLAGLVAAWAQTNRVPLYANPRTASPETLWVMLLVEPLGALAAILLLIAALRHFAPGTLPRADSARTPAAGEIWNAFVTYEDDSSEGKDRPVLVLSGGHSGQATILRITSQDKTRFPDYLPLPHSRCRPVLTKDSWLNLKPVPLAADAFRSYRGRSPAWLTTELAKHDLLPPTTPSRLRSWLFPTRVRS
;
A
#
# COMPACT_ATOMS: atom_id res chain seq x y z
N MET A 1 25.32 -26.47 14.68
CA MET A 1 24.51 -25.26 14.35
C MET A 1 23.85 -25.56 13.01
N ASP A 2 23.00 -26.59 12.99
CA ASP A 2 22.50 -27.24 11.76
C ASP A 2 21.05 -26.86 11.45
N LEU A 3 20.56 -25.78 12.06
CA LEU A 3 19.20 -25.28 11.89
C LEU A 3 18.94 -24.65 10.51
N LEU A 4 19.96 -24.58 9.64
CA LEU A 4 19.88 -24.16 8.24
C LEU A 4 20.32 -25.28 7.29
N THR A 5 19.97 -26.53 7.59
CA THR A 5 19.89 -27.55 6.53
C THR A 5 18.84 -27.10 5.51
N GLY A 6 19.06 -27.37 4.22
CA GLY A 6 18.19 -26.85 3.14
C GLY A 6 16.68 -27.12 3.36
N THR A 7 16.34 -28.17 4.10
CA THR A 7 14.97 -28.54 4.48
C THR A 7 14.33 -27.60 5.50
N THR A 8 15.05 -27.11 6.51
CA THR A 8 14.48 -26.17 7.51
C THR A 8 14.32 -24.77 6.92
N ALA A 9 15.26 -24.33 6.09
CA ALA A 9 15.14 -23.08 5.35
C ALA A 9 13.93 -23.11 4.40
N LEU A 10 13.73 -24.22 3.67
CA LEU A 10 12.57 -24.42 2.81
C LEU A 10 11.25 -24.43 3.61
N ALA A 11 11.21 -25.08 4.77
CA ALA A 11 10.03 -25.10 5.64
C ALA A 11 9.68 -23.70 6.18
N MET A 12 10.67 -22.89 6.57
CA MET A 12 10.44 -21.51 7.00
C MET A 12 9.96 -20.61 5.86
N ILE A 13 10.55 -20.71 4.67
CA ILE A 13 10.11 -19.97 3.49
C ILE A 13 8.67 -20.37 3.14
N THR A 14 8.36 -21.67 3.18
CA THR A 14 7.01 -22.18 2.94
C THR A 14 6.02 -21.66 3.97
N ALA A 15 6.36 -21.66 5.26
CA ALA A 15 5.50 -21.15 6.32
C ALA A 15 5.26 -19.63 6.18
N LEU A 16 6.29 -18.87 5.80
CA LEU A 16 6.19 -17.43 5.54
C LEU A 16 5.25 -17.15 4.35
N ILE A 17 5.43 -17.89 3.25
CA ILE A 17 4.60 -17.80 2.05
C ILE A 17 3.14 -18.14 2.37
N VAL A 18 2.89 -19.25 3.07
CA VAL A 18 1.56 -19.69 3.51
C VAL A 18 0.91 -18.67 4.45
N GLY A 19 1.69 -18.08 5.37
CA GLY A 19 1.23 -17.02 6.26
C GLY A 19 0.78 -15.76 5.51
N VAL A 20 1.58 -15.29 4.55
CA VAL A 20 1.24 -14.15 3.69
C VAL A 20 -0.01 -14.46 2.85
N LEU A 21 -0.15 -15.69 2.37
CA LEU A 21 -1.30 -16.19 1.60
C LEU A 21 -2.61 -16.18 2.36
N LEU A 22 -2.63 -16.86 3.51
CA LEU A 22 -3.81 -16.94 4.37
C LEU A 22 -4.25 -15.54 4.77
N TRP A 23 -3.28 -14.65 4.95
CA TRP A 23 -3.50 -13.25 5.22
C TRP A 23 -4.09 -12.47 4.02
N VAL A 24 -3.55 -12.62 2.80
CA VAL A 24 -4.10 -12.02 1.57
C VAL A 24 -5.53 -12.49 1.32
N ILE A 25 -5.78 -13.79 1.46
CA ILE A 25 -7.09 -14.41 1.31
C ILE A 25 -8.07 -13.84 2.35
N ALA A 26 -7.68 -13.74 3.62
CA ALA A 26 -8.53 -13.20 4.68
C ALA A 26 -8.87 -11.71 4.53
N ARG A 27 -8.11 -10.96 3.71
CA ARG A 27 -8.20 -9.49 3.56
C ARG A 27 -8.79 -9.01 2.26
N ASP A 28 -8.93 -9.87 1.25
CA ASP A 28 -9.58 -9.49 0.00
C ASP A 28 -11.03 -9.07 0.31
N PRO A 29 -11.46 -7.82 0.00
CA PRO A 29 -12.81 -7.34 0.24
C PRO A 29 -13.87 -8.02 -0.65
N VAL A 30 -13.57 -9.22 -1.19
CA VAL A 30 -14.56 -10.18 -1.67
C VAL A 30 -15.33 -10.69 -0.44
N ARG A 31 -16.17 -9.80 0.10
CA ARG A 31 -17.33 -10.08 0.95
C ARG A 31 -18.29 -11.12 0.33
N ALA A 32 -18.03 -11.59 -0.89
CA ALA A 32 -18.77 -12.65 -1.58
C ALA A 32 -18.21 -14.07 -1.40
N PHE A 33 -16.98 -14.26 -0.87
CA PHE A 33 -16.41 -15.61 -0.68
C PHE A 33 -16.12 -15.96 0.78
N LEU A 34 -15.97 -14.95 1.66
CA LEU A 34 -15.60 -15.15 3.08
C LEU A 34 -16.66 -14.64 4.05
N ARG A 35 -17.93 -14.93 3.76
CA ARG A 35 -18.99 -15.05 4.77
C ARG A 35 -19.82 -16.30 4.45
N PRO A 36 -20.05 -17.20 5.42
CA PRO A 36 -19.08 -17.88 6.27
C PRO A 36 -18.62 -19.16 5.55
N ILE A 37 -17.39 -19.19 5.03
CA ILE A 37 -16.90 -20.39 4.34
C ILE A 37 -15.58 -20.81 5.00
N GLY A 38 -15.63 -21.96 5.66
CA GLY A 38 -14.63 -22.43 6.63
C GLY A 38 -13.22 -22.70 6.07
N PRO A 39 -12.28 -23.13 6.92
CA PRO A 39 -10.86 -23.31 6.60
C PRO A 39 -10.58 -24.15 5.34
N VAL A 40 -11.49 -25.06 4.98
CA VAL A 40 -11.44 -25.88 3.76
C VAL A 40 -11.32 -25.03 2.50
N VAL A 41 -12.07 -23.92 2.42
CA VAL A 41 -12.05 -23.08 1.22
C VAL A 41 -10.81 -22.19 1.15
N ALA A 42 -10.21 -21.83 2.29
CA ALA A 42 -8.91 -21.18 2.31
C ALA A 42 -7.82 -22.12 1.75
N VAL A 43 -7.84 -23.40 2.15
CA VAL A 43 -6.93 -24.43 1.61
C VAL A 43 -7.16 -24.61 0.11
N LEU A 44 -8.42 -24.72 -0.33
CA LEU A 44 -8.75 -24.85 -1.74
C LEU A 44 -8.29 -23.64 -2.56
N ALA A 45 -8.42 -22.43 -2.01
CA ALA A 45 -7.93 -21.21 -2.65
C ALA A 45 -6.40 -21.23 -2.78
N VAL A 46 -5.67 -21.61 -1.73
CA VAL A 46 -4.21 -21.76 -1.77
C VAL A 46 -3.79 -22.77 -2.84
N VAL A 47 -4.45 -23.93 -2.89
CA VAL A 47 -4.20 -24.95 -3.91
C VAL A 47 -4.47 -24.39 -5.31
N LEU A 48 -5.61 -23.71 -5.51
CA LEU A 48 -5.96 -23.13 -6.80
C LEU A 48 -4.96 -22.06 -7.25
N TYR A 49 -4.51 -21.19 -6.34
CA TYR A 49 -3.47 -20.20 -6.67
C TYR A 49 -2.10 -20.86 -6.90
N GLY A 50 -1.79 -21.96 -6.20
CA GLY A 50 -0.63 -22.82 -6.46
C GLY A 50 -0.62 -23.37 -7.88
N VAL A 51 -1.73 -23.99 -8.29
CA VAL A 51 -1.91 -24.51 -9.65
C VAL A 51 -1.84 -23.38 -10.68
N ALA A 52 -2.49 -22.24 -10.43
CA ALA A 52 -2.43 -21.10 -11.32
C ALA A 52 -1.00 -20.57 -11.48
N ALA A 53 -0.23 -20.48 -10.39
CA ALA A 53 1.15 -20.03 -10.43
C ALA A 53 2.06 -20.97 -11.23
N LEU A 54 1.90 -22.29 -11.04
CA LEU A 54 2.59 -23.31 -11.84
C LEU A 54 2.29 -23.15 -13.34
N LEU A 55 1.02 -23.05 -13.70
CA LEU A 55 0.60 -22.88 -15.09
C LEU A 55 1.16 -21.58 -15.69
N MET A 56 1.22 -20.49 -14.91
CA MET A 56 1.83 -19.22 -15.33
C MET A 56 3.37 -19.27 -15.43
N ALA A 57 4.02 -20.24 -14.78
CA ALA A 57 5.47 -20.43 -14.85
C ALA A 57 5.90 -21.48 -15.91
N ALA A 58 4.95 -22.22 -16.48
CA ALA A 58 5.20 -23.21 -17.54
C ALA A 58 6.01 -22.69 -18.74
N PRO A 59 5.90 -21.41 -19.18
CA PRO A 59 6.72 -20.91 -20.28
C PRO A 59 8.23 -21.03 -20.07
N VAL A 60 8.67 -21.07 -18.81
CA VAL A 60 10.08 -21.21 -18.47
C VAL A 60 10.61 -22.61 -18.79
N ASP A 61 9.74 -23.63 -18.77
CA ASP A 61 10.16 -25.01 -19.01
C ASP A 61 10.61 -25.20 -20.48
N LEU A 62 10.07 -24.40 -21.40
CA LEU A 62 10.56 -24.31 -22.79
C LEU A 62 11.98 -23.74 -22.91
N LEU A 63 12.42 -22.93 -21.92
CA LEU A 63 13.74 -22.30 -21.91
C LEU A 63 14.80 -23.18 -21.24
N ILE A 64 14.38 -24.06 -20.32
CA ILE A 64 15.26 -24.84 -19.46
C ILE A 64 15.44 -26.28 -19.98
N GLY A 65 14.44 -26.85 -20.67
CA GLY A 65 14.45 -28.26 -21.08
C GLY A 65 14.11 -28.52 -22.55
N GLU A 66 14.01 -29.82 -22.90
CA GLU A 66 13.47 -30.28 -24.18
C GLU A 66 11.95 -30.45 -24.05
N PRO A 67 11.13 -29.53 -24.60
CA PRO A 67 9.70 -29.52 -24.33
C PRO A 67 8.98 -30.62 -25.10
N SER A 68 8.00 -31.26 -24.45
CA SER A 68 7.05 -32.11 -25.15
C SER A 68 6.01 -31.27 -25.91
N ALA A 69 5.35 -31.85 -26.91
CA ALA A 69 4.30 -31.16 -27.66
C ALA A 69 3.14 -30.68 -26.76
N ALA A 70 2.88 -31.37 -25.64
CA ALA A 70 1.89 -30.95 -24.66
C ALA A 70 2.32 -29.67 -23.90
N ASP A 71 3.62 -29.55 -23.59
CA ASP A 71 4.17 -28.40 -22.85
C ASP A 71 4.10 -27.10 -23.67
N VAL A 72 4.19 -27.22 -24.99
CA VAL A 72 4.07 -26.09 -25.92
C VAL A 72 2.65 -25.49 -25.87
N TRP A 73 1.61 -26.31 -25.86
CA TRP A 73 0.22 -25.82 -25.81
C TRP A 73 -0.14 -25.20 -24.46
N VAL A 74 0.28 -25.83 -23.35
CA VAL A 74 0.10 -25.29 -22.00
C VAL A 74 0.78 -23.92 -21.89
N THR A 75 1.98 -23.79 -22.44
CA THR A 75 2.74 -22.54 -22.47
C THR A 75 2.09 -21.45 -23.32
N LEU A 76 1.69 -21.76 -24.55
CA LEU A 76 1.21 -20.75 -25.51
C LEU A 76 -0.20 -20.25 -25.20
N LEU A 77 -1.09 -21.12 -24.74
CA LEU A 77 -2.50 -20.79 -24.53
C LEU A 77 -2.93 -20.82 -23.06
N GLY A 78 -2.46 -21.82 -22.31
CA GLY A 78 -2.84 -22.00 -20.91
C GLY A 78 -2.33 -20.87 -20.01
N ALA A 79 -1.02 -20.60 -20.05
CA ALA A 79 -0.39 -19.61 -19.17
C ALA A 79 -0.97 -18.19 -19.33
N PRO A 80 -1.15 -17.63 -20.55
CA PRO A 80 -1.75 -16.32 -20.73
C PRO A 80 -3.23 -16.26 -20.31
N ALA A 81 -4.01 -17.32 -20.56
CA ALA A 81 -5.42 -17.39 -20.18
C ALA A 81 -5.59 -17.37 -18.65
N VAL A 82 -4.78 -18.16 -17.93
CA VAL A 82 -4.75 -18.15 -16.46
C VAL A 82 -4.32 -16.79 -15.93
N ALA A 83 -3.30 -16.18 -16.53
CA ALA A 83 -2.84 -14.84 -16.14
C ALA A 83 -3.90 -13.76 -16.36
N LEU A 84 -4.68 -13.82 -17.45
CA LEU A 84 -5.80 -12.90 -17.70
C LEU A 84 -6.94 -13.11 -16.70
N LEU A 85 -7.30 -14.37 -16.41
CA LEU A 85 -8.31 -14.71 -15.41
C LEU A 85 -7.91 -14.15 -14.04
N MET A 86 -6.67 -14.39 -13.61
CA MET A 86 -6.13 -13.86 -12.35
C MET A 86 -6.04 -12.33 -12.36
N GLY A 87 -5.52 -11.71 -13.43
CA GLY A 87 -5.42 -10.26 -13.57
C GLY A 87 -6.78 -9.55 -13.52
N SER A 88 -7.83 -10.18 -14.05
CA SER A 88 -9.21 -9.66 -14.01
C SER A 88 -9.82 -9.74 -12.61
N ARG A 89 -9.45 -10.76 -11.83
CA ARG A 89 -9.92 -10.99 -10.46
C ARG A 89 -9.50 -9.86 -9.52
N PHE A 90 -8.32 -9.26 -9.74
CA PHE A 90 -7.84 -8.12 -8.97
C PHE A 90 -8.51 -6.77 -9.36
N ARG A 91 -9.82 -6.77 -9.66
CA ARG A 91 -10.70 -5.63 -10.03
C ARG A 91 -9.99 -4.32 -10.41
N PRO A 92 -9.80 -4.05 -11.71
CA PRO A 92 -9.41 -2.73 -12.17
C PRO A 92 -10.63 -1.82 -12.40
N ARG A 93 -10.44 -0.50 -12.24
CA ARG A 93 -11.39 0.53 -12.69
C ARG A 93 -11.40 0.73 -14.22
N ARG A 94 -10.46 0.13 -14.97
CA ARG A 94 -10.27 0.24 -16.43
C ARG A 94 -9.71 -1.05 -17.03
N THR A 95 -10.20 -1.46 -18.20
CA THR A 95 -9.83 -2.69 -18.92
C THR A 95 -8.34 -2.78 -19.29
N SER A 96 -7.68 -1.66 -19.61
CA SER A 96 -6.24 -1.64 -19.94
C SER A 96 -5.34 -2.10 -18.79
N ALA A 97 -5.79 -1.98 -17.54
CA ALA A 97 -5.04 -2.44 -16.38
C ALA A 97 -5.07 -3.97 -16.20
N THR A 98 -6.01 -4.69 -16.84
CA THR A 98 -6.09 -6.15 -16.77
C THR A 98 -4.94 -6.80 -17.51
N LEU A 99 -4.66 -6.36 -18.75
CA LEU A 99 -3.59 -6.92 -19.58
C LEU A 99 -2.22 -6.69 -18.94
N THR A 100 -1.94 -5.47 -18.47
CA THR A 100 -0.68 -5.15 -17.77
C THR A 100 -0.47 -6.06 -16.55
N ARG A 101 -1.53 -6.33 -15.77
CA ARG A 101 -1.42 -7.23 -14.62
C ARG A 101 -1.20 -8.67 -15.01
N ALA A 102 -1.91 -9.17 -16.03
CA ALA A 102 -1.69 -10.51 -16.55
C ALA A 102 -0.24 -10.69 -16.99
N LEU A 103 0.31 -9.73 -17.73
CA LEU A 103 1.72 -9.75 -18.14
C LEU A 103 2.68 -9.73 -16.94
N LEU A 104 2.42 -8.91 -15.92
CA LEU A 104 3.25 -8.86 -14.71
C LEU A 104 3.16 -10.14 -13.87
N LEU A 105 1.99 -10.78 -13.78
CA LEU A 105 1.81 -12.06 -13.09
C LEU A 105 2.56 -13.17 -13.81
N LEU A 106 2.42 -13.24 -15.14
CA LEU A 106 3.14 -14.20 -15.98
C LEU A 106 4.65 -14.03 -15.85
N ALA A 107 5.14 -12.79 -16.00
CA ALA A 107 6.55 -12.45 -15.85
C ALA A 107 7.10 -12.73 -14.45
N GLY A 108 6.32 -12.46 -13.40
CA GLY A 108 6.72 -12.74 -12.02
C GLY A 108 6.83 -14.23 -11.71
N CYS A 109 5.88 -15.04 -12.16
CA CYS A 109 5.90 -16.49 -11.95
C CYS A 109 7.02 -17.16 -12.75
N SER A 110 7.11 -16.86 -14.06
CA SER A 110 8.15 -17.39 -14.94
C SER A 110 9.55 -16.92 -14.53
N GLY A 111 9.70 -15.63 -14.20
CA GLY A 111 10.97 -15.05 -13.79
C GLY A 111 11.48 -15.61 -12.46
N ALA A 112 10.60 -15.80 -11.47
CA ALA A 112 10.99 -16.42 -10.19
C ALA A 112 11.56 -17.84 -10.39
N ARG A 113 10.92 -18.63 -11.25
CA ARG A 113 11.38 -20.00 -11.56
C ARG A 113 12.68 -20.02 -12.36
N TYR A 114 12.82 -19.13 -13.35
CA TYR A 114 14.07 -18.99 -14.12
C TYR A 114 15.26 -18.61 -13.22
N LEU A 115 15.06 -17.63 -12.34
CA LEU A 115 16.10 -17.17 -11.42
C LEU A 115 16.49 -18.27 -10.42
N ALA A 116 15.53 -19.06 -9.94
CA ALA A 116 15.82 -20.19 -9.07
C ALA A 116 16.67 -21.25 -9.79
N HIS A 117 16.38 -21.54 -11.06
CA HIS A 117 17.20 -22.43 -11.88
C HIS A 117 18.64 -21.92 -12.04
N LEU A 118 18.82 -20.63 -12.39
CA LEU A 118 20.14 -20.02 -12.50
C LEU A 118 20.93 -20.03 -11.18
N ALA A 119 20.22 -19.97 -10.06
CA ALA A 119 20.81 -20.08 -8.72
C ALA A 119 21.09 -21.54 -8.28
N GLY A 120 20.84 -22.53 -9.15
CA GLY A 120 21.09 -23.94 -8.88
C GLY A 120 20.06 -24.61 -7.97
N PHE A 121 18.88 -24.00 -7.76
CA PHE A 121 17.80 -24.65 -7.05
C PHE A 121 17.14 -25.72 -7.92
N PRO A 122 16.74 -26.86 -7.35
CA PRO A 122 16.01 -27.90 -8.08
C PRO A 122 14.62 -27.40 -8.46
N VAL A 123 14.43 -27.02 -9.73
CA VAL A 123 13.15 -26.55 -10.28
C VAL A 123 12.35 -27.64 -11.01
N ASP A 124 12.92 -28.85 -11.09
CA ASP A 124 12.33 -29.98 -11.82
C ASP A 124 11.32 -30.75 -10.96
N GLY A 125 11.42 -30.62 -9.63
CA GLY A 125 10.48 -31.20 -8.70
C GLY A 125 9.15 -30.44 -8.69
N PHE A 126 8.03 -31.16 -8.78
CA PHE A 126 6.68 -30.56 -8.75
C PHE A 126 6.50 -29.61 -7.55
N TRP A 127 6.89 -30.05 -6.35
CA TRP A 127 6.72 -29.27 -5.12
C TRP A 127 7.61 -28.02 -5.06
N THR A 128 8.85 -28.11 -5.54
CA THR A 128 9.78 -26.98 -5.53
C THR A 128 9.40 -25.96 -6.60
N ALA A 129 9.06 -26.43 -7.81
CA ALA A 129 8.49 -25.61 -8.87
C ALA A 129 7.22 -24.87 -8.42
N ALA A 130 6.32 -25.58 -7.73
CA ALA A 130 5.08 -25.00 -7.21
C ALA A 130 5.37 -23.90 -6.19
N ALA A 131 6.22 -24.17 -5.20
CA ALA A 131 6.58 -23.22 -4.16
C ALA A 131 7.24 -21.95 -4.73
N ILE A 132 8.18 -22.09 -5.67
CA ILE A 132 8.89 -20.96 -6.28
C ILE A 132 7.95 -20.11 -7.14
N SER A 133 7.17 -20.76 -8.00
CA SER A 133 6.20 -20.07 -8.87
C SER A 133 5.15 -19.35 -8.04
N PHE A 134 4.68 -20.01 -6.99
CA PHE A 134 3.75 -19.44 -6.03
C PHE A 134 4.33 -18.23 -5.28
N ALA A 135 5.60 -18.27 -4.88
CA ALA A 135 6.28 -17.11 -4.29
C ALA A 135 6.31 -15.91 -5.25
N GLY A 136 6.59 -16.16 -6.55
CA GLY A 136 6.53 -15.15 -7.60
C GLY A 136 5.13 -14.53 -7.73
N LEU A 137 4.09 -15.36 -7.73
CA LEU A 137 2.70 -14.91 -7.73
C LEU A 137 2.40 -14.01 -6.51
N ALA A 138 2.72 -14.50 -5.31
CA ALA A 138 2.46 -13.79 -4.06
C ALA A 138 3.15 -12.42 -4.03
N LEU A 139 4.38 -12.34 -4.54
CA LEU A 139 5.15 -11.09 -4.64
C LEU A 139 4.47 -10.07 -5.56
N VAL A 140 4.04 -10.50 -6.75
CA VAL A 140 3.35 -9.61 -7.71
C VAL A 140 2.00 -9.14 -7.17
N VAL A 141 1.20 -10.04 -6.59
CA VAL A 141 -0.10 -9.69 -5.99
C VAL A 141 0.08 -8.71 -4.83
N THR A 142 1.08 -8.97 -3.98
CA THR A 142 1.44 -8.08 -2.88
C THR A 142 1.85 -6.70 -3.41
N ALA A 143 2.63 -6.64 -4.50
CA ALA A 143 2.98 -5.39 -5.16
C ALA A 143 1.74 -4.64 -5.68
N PHE A 144 0.75 -5.33 -6.26
CA PHE A 144 -0.50 -4.70 -6.68
C PHE A 144 -1.28 -4.10 -5.52
N GLU A 145 -1.38 -4.79 -4.39
CA GLU A 145 -2.05 -4.27 -3.20
C GLU A 145 -1.32 -3.07 -2.59
N PHE A 146 0.02 -3.10 -2.59
CA PHE A 146 0.82 -1.97 -2.17
C PHE A 146 0.66 -0.75 -3.08
N LEU A 147 0.60 -0.96 -4.40
CA LEU A 147 0.39 0.11 -5.38
C LEU A 147 -0.98 0.77 -5.27
N ARG A 148 -1.98 0.09 -4.70
CA ARG A 148 -3.31 0.67 -4.48
C ARG A 148 -3.35 1.70 -3.35
N ARG A 149 -2.38 1.71 -2.42
CA ARG A 149 -2.40 2.61 -1.27
C ARG A 149 -1.40 3.77 -1.41
N PRO A 150 -1.87 5.03 -1.42
CA PRO A 150 -0.98 6.18 -1.47
C PRO A 150 -0.05 6.19 -0.25
N GLY A 151 1.24 6.38 -0.52
CA GLY A 151 2.27 6.45 0.53
C GLY A 151 2.87 5.11 0.99
N VAL A 152 2.49 3.97 0.38
CA VAL A 152 3.21 2.70 0.63
C VAL A 152 4.12 2.31 -0.54
N THR A 153 3.73 2.69 -1.76
CA THR A 153 4.51 2.48 -2.99
C THR A 153 5.97 2.92 -2.86
N HIS A 154 6.24 4.09 -2.29
CA HIS A 154 7.62 4.57 -2.17
C HIS A 154 8.48 3.72 -1.22
N LEU A 155 7.91 3.13 -0.17
CA LEU A 155 8.62 2.25 0.75
C LEU A 155 8.95 0.92 0.07
N VAL A 156 7.98 0.38 -0.67
CA VAL A 156 8.17 -0.87 -1.43
C VAL A 156 9.21 -0.67 -2.52
N VAL A 157 9.12 0.41 -3.31
CA VAL A 157 10.13 0.73 -4.33
C VAL A 157 11.52 0.86 -3.71
N ARG A 158 11.65 1.58 -2.59
CA ARG A 158 12.92 1.68 -1.86
C ARG A 158 13.42 0.32 -1.39
N ALA A 159 12.56 -0.53 -0.84
CA ALA A 159 12.94 -1.88 -0.42
C ALA A 159 13.46 -2.72 -1.59
N PHE A 160 12.79 -2.68 -2.75
CA PHE A 160 13.24 -3.38 -3.94
C PHE A 160 14.56 -2.85 -4.48
N VAL A 161 14.79 -1.53 -4.46
CA VAL A 161 16.10 -0.95 -4.82
C VAL A 161 17.19 -1.46 -3.87
N VAL A 162 16.93 -1.48 -2.56
CA VAL A 162 17.88 -2.00 -1.56
C VAL A 162 18.14 -3.49 -1.75
N LEU A 163 17.12 -4.31 -2.01
CA LEU A 163 17.28 -5.73 -2.32
C LEU A 163 18.06 -5.95 -3.61
N SER A 164 17.84 -5.12 -4.63
CA SER A 164 18.57 -5.21 -5.90
C SER A 164 20.06 -4.92 -5.69
N LEU A 165 20.40 -3.92 -4.87
CA LEU A 165 21.79 -3.62 -4.50
C LEU A 165 22.41 -4.79 -3.72
N ALA A 166 21.70 -5.36 -2.75
CA ALA A 166 22.17 -6.56 -2.02
C ALA A 166 22.40 -7.74 -2.98
N GLY A 167 21.50 -7.95 -3.93
CA GLY A 167 21.62 -8.98 -4.96
C GLY A 167 22.83 -8.77 -5.89
N LEU A 168 23.14 -7.53 -6.27
CA LEU A 168 24.33 -7.21 -7.07
C LEU A 168 25.62 -7.51 -6.31
N VAL A 169 25.69 -7.17 -5.02
CA VAL A 169 26.85 -7.50 -4.18
C VAL A 169 26.99 -9.02 -4.04
N ALA A 170 25.87 -9.74 -3.86
CA ALA A 170 25.88 -11.19 -3.75
C ALA A 170 26.33 -11.88 -5.06
N ALA A 171 25.86 -11.39 -6.21
CA ALA A 171 26.25 -11.89 -7.52
C ALA A 171 27.74 -11.64 -7.82
N TRP A 172 28.27 -10.47 -7.44
CA TRP A 172 29.71 -10.19 -7.52
C TRP A 172 30.51 -11.16 -6.63
N ALA A 173 30.08 -11.39 -5.39
CA ALA A 173 30.75 -12.30 -4.46
C ALA A 173 30.79 -13.73 -5.02
N GLN A 174 29.68 -14.22 -5.57
CA GLN A 174 29.59 -15.53 -6.21
C GLN A 174 30.53 -15.65 -7.41
N THR A 175 30.60 -14.61 -8.26
CA THR A 175 31.49 -14.58 -9.43
C THR A 175 32.96 -14.67 -9.03
N ASN A 176 33.32 -14.07 -7.90
CA ASN A 176 34.70 -14.07 -7.36
C ASN A 176 34.96 -15.19 -6.35
N ARG A 177 34.02 -16.15 -6.19
CA ARG A 177 34.10 -17.25 -5.21
C ARG A 177 34.32 -16.77 -3.76
N VAL A 178 33.86 -15.57 -3.44
CA VAL A 178 33.85 -15.02 -2.08
C VAL A 178 32.58 -15.53 -1.38
N PRO A 179 32.69 -16.24 -0.25
CA PRO A 179 31.51 -16.72 0.48
C PRO A 179 30.68 -15.54 1.00
N LEU A 180 29.35 -15.66 0.94
CA LEU A 180 28.42 -14.64 1.46
C LEU A 180 28.37 -14.61 3.00
N TYR A 181 28.65 -15.75 3.63
CA TYR A 181 28.64 -15.94 5.08
C TYR A 181 29.84 -16.76 5.51
N ALA A 182 30.56 -16.29 6.53
CA ALA A 182 31.62 -17.03 7.19
C ALA A 182 31.69 -16.65 8.67
N ASN A 183 32.41 -17.43 9.47
CA ASN A 183 32.68 -17.05 10.86
C ASN A 183 33.56 -15.77 10.87
N PRO A 184 33.12 -14.68 11.54
CA PRO A 184 33.87 -13.41 11.53
C PRO A 184 35.31 -13.52 12.03
N ARG A 185 35.62 -14.53 12.85
CA ARG A 185 36.98 -14.77 13.37
C ARG A 185 37.92 -15.41 12.36
N THR A 186 37.38 -16.05 11.32
CA THR A 186 38.16 -16.79 10.32
C THR A 186 37.87 -16.32 8.90
N ALA A 187 37.01 -15.32 8.74
CA ALA A 187 36.60 -14.79 7.44
C ALA A 187 37.75 -13.99 6.80
N SER A 188 37.89 -14.13 5.49
CA SER A 188 38.78 -13.26 4.73
C SER A 188 38.29 -11.79 4.79
N PRO A 189 39.17 -10.79 4.59
CA PRO A 189 38.75 -9.38 4.54
C PRO A 189 37.65 -9.12 3.50
N GLU A 190 37.72 -9.77 2.33
CA GLU A 190 36.71 -9.66 1.27
C GLU A 190 35.36 -10.22 1.71
N THR A 191 35.37 -11.38 2.37
CA THR A 191 34.17 -11.98 2.97
C THR A 191 33.55 -11.08 4.02
N LEU A 192 34.37 -10.44 4.86
CA LEU A 192 33.88 -9.49 5.87
C LEU A 192 33.19 -8.28 5.20
N TRP A 193 33.73 -7.75 4.11
CA TRP A 193 33.10 -6.66 3.37
C TRP A 193 31.77 -7.07 2.74
N VAL A 194 31.68 -8.26 2.15
CA VAL A 194 30.44 -8.79 1.58
C VAL A 194 29.37 -8.93 2.66
N MET A 195 29.71 -9.50 3.82
CA MET A 195 28.79 -9.62 4.97
C MET A 195 28.33 -8.24 5.46
N LEU A 196 29.24 -7.28 5.61
CA LEU A 196 28.96 -5.90 6.05
C LEU A 196 28.08 -5.12 5.06
N LEU A 197 27.99 -5.52 3.80
CA LEU A 197 27.14 -4.89 2.80
C LEU A 197 25.79 -5.60 2.66
N VAL A 198 25.80 -6.93 2.53
CA VAL A 198 24.58 -7.71 2.27
C VAL A 198 23.65 -7.74 3.48
N GLU A 199 24.18 -7.92 4.70
CA GLU A 199 23.34 -8.04 5.89
C GLU A 199 22.60 -6.73 6.23
N PRO A 200 23.25 -5.55 6.28
CA PRO A 200 22.54 -4.31 6.58
C PRO A 200 21.56 -3.90 5.48
N LEU A 201 21.88 -4.17 4.20
CA LEU A 201 20.94 -3.94 3.10
C LEU A 201 19.73 -4.86 3.20
N GLY A 202 19.93 -6.15 3.48
CA GLY A 202 18.86 -7.10 3.73
C GLY A 202 17.97 -6.69 4.91
N ALA A 203 18.57 -6.29 6.03
CA ALA A 203 17.86 -5.80 7.21
C ALA A 203 17.07 -4.51 6.91
N LEU A 204 17.68 -3.56 6.20
CA LEU A 204 17.01 -2.32 5.80
C LEU A 204 15.81 -2.59 4.89
N ALA A 205 15.95 -3.46 3.89
CA ALA A 205 14.85 -3.86 3.03
C ALA A 205 13.72 -4.53 3.83
N ALA A 206 14.07 -5.43 4.76
CA ALA A 206 13.10 -6.06 5.65
C ALA A 206 12.37 -5.03 6.53
N ILE A 207 13.08 -4.05 7.10
CA ILE A 207 12.47 -2.95 7.87
C ILE A 207 11.54 -2.10 7.00
N LEU A 208 11.96 -1.75 5.78
CA LEU A 208 11.13 -0.97 4.86
C LEU A 208 9.86 -1.72 4.47
N LEU A 209 9.97 -3.02 4.19
CA LEU A 209 8.82 -3.89 3.93
C LEU A 209 7.95 -4.07 5.17
N LEU A 210 8.54 -4.17 6.37
CA LEU A 210 7.81 -4.23 7.63
C LEU A 210 7.04 -2.93 7.88
N ILE A 211 7.66 -1.76 7.67
CA ILE A 211 6.98 -0.46 7.80
C ILE A 211 5.88 -0.34 6.74
N ALA A 212 6.14 -0.76 5.50
CA ALA A 212 5.14 -0.80 4.44
C ALA A 212 3.96 -1.69 4.83
N ALA A 213 4.25 -2.90 5.33
CA ALA A 213 3.29 -3.86 5.84
C ALA A 213 2.52 -3.28 7.03
N LEU A 214 3.17 -2.69 8.04
CA LEU A 214 2.51 -2.06 9.19
C LEU A 214 1.62 -0.88 8.76
N ARG A 215 2.08 0.00 7.88
CA ARG A 215 1.27 1.11 7.32
C ARG A 215 0.08 0.62 6.51
N HIS A 216 0.19 -0.57 5.92
CA HIS A 216 -0.85 -1.19 5.12
C HIS A 216 -1.84 -2.01 5.98
N PHE A 217 -1.32 -2.71 7.00
CA PHE A 217 -2.02 -3.71 7.80
C PHE A 217 -2.55 -3.21 9.13
N ALA A 218 -1.84 -2.29 9.77
CA ALA A 218 -2.23 -1.70 11.03
C ALA A 218 -2.26 -0.17 10.90
N PRO A 219 -3.20 0.38 10.10
CA PRO A 219 -3.35 1.82 9.99
C PRO A 219 -3.63 2.41 11.38
N GLY A 220 -2.63 3.12 11.94
CA GLY A 220 -2.69 3.70 13.29
C GLY A 220 -1.56 3.29 14.24
N THR A 221 -0.85 2.18 14.00
CA THR A 221 0.24 1.74 14.91
C THR A 221 1.55 2.48 14.71
N LEU A 222 1.80 2.99 13.50
CA LEU A 222 2.93 3.85 13.22
C LEU A 222 2.45 5.29 13.07
N PRO A 223 3.05 6.26 13.79
CA PRO A 223 2.82 7.68 13.54
C PRO A 223 3.10 7.97 12.06
N ARG A 224 2.08 8.40 11.32
CA ARG A 224 2.31 8.98 9.99
C ARG A 224 3.02 10.31 10.25
N ALA A 225 4.16 10.53 9.60
CA ALA A 225 4.97 11.74 9.81
C ALA A 225 4.18 13.05 9.60
N ASP A 226 3.05 13.00 8.88
CA ASP A 226 2.14 14.14 8.66
C ASP A 226 0.82 14.09 9.47
N SER A 227 0.56 13.03 10.25
CA SER A 227 -0.72 12.84 10.98
C SER A 227 -0.65 13.08 12.49
N ALA A 228 0.50 13.49 13.03
CA ALA A 228 0.61 13.79 14.46
C ALA A 228 -0.11 15.09 14.84
N ARG A 229 -0.44 15.94 13.85
CA ARG A 229 -1.20 17.16 14.09
C ARG A 229 -2.69 16.86 14.07
N THR A 230 -3.32 17.00 15.23
CA THR A 230 -4.78 17.03 15.35
C THR A 230 -5.35 18.12 14.43
N PRO A 231 -6.32 17.80 13.55
CA PRO A 231 -6.96 18.80 12.72
C PRO A 231 -7.54 19.92 13.59
N ALA A 232 -7.19 21.17 13.27
CA ALA A 232 -7.66 22.33 14.03
C ALA A 232 -8.84 23.01 13.32
N ALA A 233 -9.67 23.72 14.09
CA ALA A 233 -10.76 24.52 13.56
C ALA A 233 -10.26 25.52 12.50
N GLY A 234 -11.00 25.63 11.40
CA GLY A 234 -10.66 26.50 10.27
C GLY A 234 -9.63 25.91 9.31
N GLU A 235 -9.22 24.65 9.46
CA GLU A 235 -8.33 23.97 8.52
C GLU A 235 -9.10 23.16 7.48
N ILE A 236 -8.55 23.07 6.27
CA ILE A 236 -9.06 22.20 5.21
C ILE A 236 -8.16 20.98 5.11
N TRP A 237 -8.77 19.80 5.08
CA TRP A 237 -8.11 18.50 5.02
C TRP A 237 -8.74 17.64 3.93
N ASN A 238 -7.98 16.70 3.36
CA ASN A 238 -8.59 15.52 2.76
C ASN A 238 -8.96 14.54 3.86
N ALA A 239 -10.18 14.01 3.81
CA ALA A 239 -10.63 12.97 4.71
C ALA A 239 -11.53 11.96 3.97
N PHE A 240 -11.57 10.73 4.48
CA PHE A 240 -12.49 9.71 3.99
C PHE A 240 -13.88 9.97 4.56
N VAL A 241 -14.85 10.27 3.69
CA VAL A 241 -16.23 10.58 4.08
C VAL A 241 -17.16 9.56 3.46
N THR A 242 -17.98 8.90 4.30
CA THR A 242 -19.00 7.94 3.86
C THR A 242 -20.13 8.63 3.12
N TYR A 243 -20.81 7.91 2.23
CA TYR A 243 -22.06 8.38 1.64
C TYR A 243 -23.17 8.45 2.69
N GLU A 244 -24.22 9.23 2.43
CA GLU A 244 -25.35 9.34 3.36
C GLU A 244 -26.18 8.05 3.39
N ASP A 245 -26.29 7.38 2.23
CA ASP A 245 -27.11 6.18 2.07
C ASP A 245 -26.38 4.88 2.43
N ASP A 246 -25.04 4.90 2.46
CA ASP A 246 -24.22 3.71 2.75
C ASP A 246 -23.00 4.10 3.59
N SER A 247 -22.98 3.64 4.84
CA SER A 247 -21.87 3.83 5.78
C SER A 247 -20.65 2.95 5.45
N SER A 248 -20.81 1.96 4.57
CA SER A 248 -19.75 1.05 4.13
C SER A 248 -19.05 1.52 2.87
N GLU A 249 -19.63 2.48 2.14
CA GLU A 249 -19.03 3.13 0.98
C GLU A 249 -18.72 4.60 1.25
N GLY A 250 -17.60 5.08 0.71
CA GLY A 250 -17.16 6.46 0.90
C GLY A 250 -16.10 6.88 -0.09
N LYS A 251 -15.70 8.14 0.02
CA LYS A 251 -14.67 8.72 -0.86
C LYS A 251 -13.83 9.75 -0.11
N ASP A 252 -12.56 9.83 -0.48
CA ASP A 252 -11.70 10.93 -0.04
C ASP A 252 -12.19 12.26 -0.63
N ARG A 253 -12.51 13.20 0.26
CA ARG A 253 -13.02 14.52 -0.09
C ARG A 253 -12.30 15.60 0.71
N PRO A 254 -12.15 16.81 0.16
CA PRO A 254 -11.84 17.96 0.98
C PRO A 254 -12.96 18.19 2.00
N VAL A 255 -12.57 18.50 3.24
CA VAL A 255 -13.46 18.84 4.34
C VAL A 255 -12.90 20.05 5.07
N LEU A 256 -13.78 20.90 5.57
CA LEU A 256 -13.42 21.99 6.49
C LEU A 256 -13.68 21.54 7.92
N VAL A 257 -12.70 21.74 8.81
CA VAL A 257 -12.81 21.40 10.23
C VAL A 257 -13.45 22.56 10.98
N LEU A 258 -14.57 22.30 11.68
CA LEU A 258 -15.23 23.28 12.55
C LEU A 258 -14.68 23.22 13.99
N SER A 259 -14.48 22.00 14.50
CA SER A 259 -13.92 21.77 15.83
C SER A 259 -12.93 20.61 15.80
N GLY A 260 -11.80 20.79 16.49
CA GLY A 260 -10.68 19.85 16.45
C GLY A 260 -10.88 18.61 17.32
N GLY A 261 -10.24 17.51 16.92
CA GLY A 261 -10.45 16.15 17.44
C GLY A 261 -9.88 15.81 18.83
N HIS A 262 -9.90 16.72 19.80
CA HIS A 262 -9.39 16.44 21.16
C HIS A 262 -10.12 15.28 21.86
N SER A 263 -11.35 14.96 21.43
CA SER A 263 -12.15 13.84 21.92
C SER A 263 -12.16 12.62 20.96
N GLY A 264 -11.25 12.56 19.99
CA GLY A 264 -11.21 11.50 18.97
C GLY A 264 -12.24 11.68 17.84
N GLN A 265 -13.13 12.68 17.94
CA GLN A 265 -14.04 13.09 16.87
C GLN A 265 -13.87 14.58 16.58
N ALA A 266 -13.88 14.93 15.29
CA ALA A 266 -13.92 16.29 14.80
C ALA A 266 -15.29 16.56 14.17
N THR A 267 -15.77 17.80 14.25
CA THR A 267 -16.93 18.22 13.47
C THR A 267 -16.46 18.85 12.17
N ILE A 268 -16.98 18.40 11.02
CA ILE A 268 -16.56 18.86 9.70
C ILE A 268 -17.73 19.34 8.84
N LEU A 269 -17.41 20.13 7.82
CA LEU A 269 -18.26 20.45 6.68
C LEU A 269 -17.68 19.82 5.40
N ARG A 270 -18.55 19.20 4.61
CA ARG A 270 -18.13 18.45 3.40
C ARG A 270 -17.98 19.40 2.21
N ILE A 271 -16.91 19.25 1.43
CA ILE A 271 -16.73 20.01 0.18
C ILE A 271 -16.97 19.10 -1.02
N THR A 272 -17.78 19.56 -1.97
CA THR A 272 -18.05 18.86 -3.23
C THR A 272 -17.73 19.75 -4.43
N SER A 273 -17.25 19.17 -5.52
CA SER A 273 -17.05 19.90 -6.78
C SER A 273 -18.24 19.79 -7.74
N GLN A 274 -19.33 19.16 -7.30
CA GLN A 274 -20.57 19.12 -8.08
C GLN A 274 -21.32 20.41 -7.83
N ASP A 275 -21.89 20.99 -8.88
CA ASP A 275 -22.69 22.19 -8.78
C ASP A 275 -23.88 21.96 -7.82
N LYS A 276 -23.99 22.85 -6.83
CA LYS A 276 -25.05 22.87 -5.82
C LYS A 276 -25.74 24.23 -5.73
N THR A 277 -25.64 25.06 -6.76
CA THR A 277 -26.23 26.42 -6.81
C THR A 277 -27.73 26.43 -6.52
N ARG A 278 -28.45 25.33 -6.80
CA ARG A 278 -29.90 25.20 -6.56
C ARG A 278 -30.27 24.86 -5.12
N PHE A 279 -29.30 24.55 -4.25
CA PHE A 279 -29.55 24.11 -2.88
C PHE A 279 -29.11 25.19 -1.89
N PRO A 280 -30.02 25.70 -1.03
CA PRO A 280 -29.72 26.80 -0.12
C PRO A 280 -28.71 26.44 0.97
N ASP A 281 -28.60 25.14 1.31
CA ASP A 281 -27.68 24.64 2.34
C ASP A 281 -26.23 24.50 1.86
N TYR A 282 -25.91 25.06 0.69
CA TYR A 282 -24.57 25.01 0.10
C TYR A 282 -24.02 26.41 -0.13
N LEU A 283 -22.82 26.65 0.41
CA LEU A 283 -22.08 27.87 0.17
C LEU A 283 -21.11 27.68 -1.03
N PRO A 284 -21.16 28.54 -2.06
CA PRO A 284 -20.22 28.45 -3.18
C PRO A 284 -18.80 28.81 -2.74
N LEU A 285 -17.84 28.00 -3.18
CA LEU A 285 -16.41 28.15 -2.97
C LEU A 285 -15.71 28.37 -4.33
N PRO A 286 -15.66 29.61 -4.84
CA PRO A 286 -15.00 29.89 -6.10
C PRO A 286 -13.50 29.64 -5.98
N HIS A 287 -12.93 28.92 -6.94
CA HIS A 287 -11.52 28.54 -7.00
C HIS A 287 -10.60 29.76 -6.93
N SER A 288 -10.98 30.89 -7.55
CA SER A 288 -10.23 32.15 -7.51
C SER A 288 -9.96 32.63 -6.07
N ARG A 289 -10.87 32.36 -5.13
CA ARG A 289 -10.73 32.74 -3.71
C ARG A 289 -10.24 31.60 -2.81
N CYS A 290 -10.05 30.40 -3.37
CA CYS A 290 -9.67 29.18 -2.66
C CYS A 290 -8.47 28.44 -3.27
N ARG A 291 -7.76 29.05 -4.21
CA ARG A 291 -6.65 28.46 -4.99
C ARG A 291 -5.57 27.74 -4.16
N PRO A 292 -5.21 28.19 -2.93
CA PRO A 292 -4.21 27.47 -2.13
C PRO A 292 -4.70 26.11 -1.59
N VAL A 293 -6.01 25.90 -1.50
CA VAL A 293 -6.62 24.77 -0.77
C VAL A 293 -7.53 23.90 -1.64
N LEU A 294 -8.07 24.45 -2.73
CA LEU A 294 -8.95 23.77 -3.68
C LEU A 294 -8.40 23.90 -5.10
N THR A 295 -8.75 22.94 -5.97
CA THR A 295 -8.25 22.87 -7.35
C THR A 295 -9.27 23.28 -8.42
N LYS A 296 -10.51 23.55 -8.02
CA LYS A 296 -11.63 23.95 -8.88
C LYS A 296 -12.78 24.50 -8.05
N ASP A 297 -13.75 25.12 -8.72
CA ASP A 297 -14.98 25.60 -8.09
C ASP A 297 -15.67 24.45 -7.37
N SER A 298 -16.10 24.75 -6.14
CA SER A 298 -16.65 23.77 -5.23
C SER A 298 -17.78 24.39 -4.42
N TRP A 299 -18.48 23.57 -3.65
CA TRP A 299 -19.56 23.96 -2.77
C TRP A 299 -19.33 23.32 -1.41
N LEU A 300 -19.51 24.09 -0.36
CA LEU A 300 -19.45 23.66 1.03
C LEU A 300 -20.86 23.29 1.50
N ASN A 301 -21.07 22.04 1.88
CA ASN A 301 -22.30 21.64 2.55
C ASN A 301 -22.28 22.22 3.97
N LEU A 302 -23.27 23.04 4.31
CA LEU A 302 -23.38 23.74 5.60
C LEU A 302 -23.87 22.84 6.74
N LYS A 303 -24.28 21.60 6.47
CA LYS A 303 -24.68 20.62 7.48
C LYS A 303 -23.44 20.02 8.19
N PRO A 304 -23.24 20.25 9.50
CA PRO A 304 -22.15 19.65 10.26
C PRO A 304 -22.27 18.13 10.33
N VAL A 305 -21.13 17.45 10.21
CA VAL A 305 -21.07 15.99 10.32
C VAL A 305 -19.92 15.60 11.27
N PRO A 306 -20.14 14.70 12.23
CA PRO A 306 -19.06 14.15 13.04
C PRO A 306 -18.18 13.24 12.18
N LEU A 307 -16.87 13.35 12.37
CA LEU A 307 -15.88 12.56 11.66
C LEU A 307 -14.80 12.08 12.63
N ALA A 308 -14.51 10.79 12.61
CA ALA A 308 -13.46 10.21 13.43
C ALA A 308 -12.08 10.79 13.05
N ALA A 309 -11.23 11.02 14.04
CA ALA A 309 -9.91 11.63 13.84
C ALA A 309 -9.00 10.80 12.90
N ASP A 310 -9.19 9.48 12.84
CA ASP A 310 -8.45 8.56 11.96
C ASP A 310 -8.92 8.61 10.50
N ALA A 311 -10.06 9.26 10.20
CA ALA A 311 -10.56 9.44 8.84
C ALA A 311 -9.82 10.56 8.09
N PHE A 312 -9.12 11.45 8.79
CA PHE A 312 -8.29 12.49 8.19
C PHE A 312 -7.06 11.89 7.50
N ARG A 313 -6.69 12.45 6.34
CA ARG A 313 -5.63 11.92 5.47
C ARG A 313 -4.49 12.91 5.27
N SER A 314 -4.77 14.08 4.71
CA SER A 314 -3.73 15.07 4.38
C SER A 314 -4.22 16.49 4.58
N TYR A 315 -3.42 17.32 5.23
CA TYR A 315 -3.66 18.75 5.36
C TYR A 315 -3.59 19.45 3.99
N ARG A 316 -4.55 20.33 3.69
CA ARG A 316 -4.55 21.16 2.47
C ARG A 316 -4.16 22.61 2.73
N GLY A 317 -4.34 23.10 3.96
CA GLY A 317 -4.11 24.50 4.30
C GLY A 317 -5.18 25.06 5.23
N ARG A 318 -5.00 26.30 5.69
CA ARG A 318 -6.05 27.04 6.39
C ARG A 318 -7.12 27.49 5.41
N SER A 319 -8.36 27.52 5.89
CA SER A 319 -9.45 28.16 5.18
C SER A 319 -9.14 29.65 4.94
N PRO A 320 -9.51 30.20 3.77
CA PRO A 320 -9.41 31.62 3.52
C PRO A 320 -10.24 32.43 4.52
N ALA A 321 -9.76 33.60 4.94
CA ALA A 321 -10.41 34.42 5.98
C ALA A 321 -11.88 34.75 5.66
N TRP A 322 -12.21 34.99 4.38
CA TRP A 322 -13.58 35.28 3.97
C TRP A 322 -14.55 34.15 4.27
N LEU A 323 -14.09 32.90 4.17
CA LEU A 323 -14.92 31.73 4.42
C LEU A 323 -15.28 31.65 5.91
N THR A 324 -14.33 31.96 6.79
CA THR A 324 -14.57 32.08 8.24
C THR A 324 -15.63 33.14 8.53
N THR A 325 -15.56 34.29 7.86
CA THR A 325 -16.56 35.37 8.01
C THR A 325 -17.95 34.92 7.55
N GLU A 326 -18.06 34.20 6.43
CA GLU A 326 -19.36 33.67 5.98
C GLU A 326 -19.91 32.62 6.95
N LEU A 327 -19.08 31.70 7.43
CA LEU A 327 -19.52 30.66 8.37
C LEU A 327 -19.98 31.22 9.71
N ALA A 328 -19.41 32.34 10.15
CA ALA A 328 -19.89 33.05 11.33
C ALA A 328 -21.31 33.60 11.16
N LYS A 329 -21.72 34.00 9.94
CA LYS A 329 -23.10 34.43 9.66
C LYS A 329 -24.12 33.29 9.70
N HIS A 330 -23.65 32.05 9.59
CA HIS A 330 -24.46 30.84 9.65
C HIS A 330 -24.42 30.18 11.04
N ASP A 331 -23.81 30.81 12.05
CA ASP A 331 -23.64 30.26 13.40
C ASP A 331 -22.91 28.90 13.44
N LEU A 332 -22.11 28.60 12.41
CA LEU A 332 -21.39 27.31 12.27
C LEU A 332 -20.00 27.32 12.92
N LEU A 333 -19.51 28.49 13.31
CA LEU A 333 -18.31 28.63 14.10
C LEU A 333 -18.70 29.12 15.49
N PRO A 334 -18.12 28.56 16.56
CA PRO A 334 -18.28 29.17 17.88
C PRO A 334 -17.86 30.64 17.77
N PRO A 335 -18.58 31.58 18.41
CA PRO A 335 -18.20 32.98 18.40
C PRO A 335 -16.73 33.03 18.82
N THR A 336 -15.87 33.46 17.91
CA THR A 336 -14.44 33.57 18.20
C THR A 336 -14.35 34.42 19.44
N THR A 337 -13.96 33.83 20.58
CA THR A 337 -13.67 34.59 21.78
C THR A 337 -12.74 35.71 21.33
N PRO A 338 -13.18 36.99 21.38
CA PRO A 338 -12.36 38.07 20.88
C PRO A 338 -11.04 37.99 21.60
N SER A 339 -9.99 37.82 20.82
CA SER A 339 -8.65 37.55 21.31
C SER A 339 -8.28 38.64 22.32
N ARG A 340 -7.85 38.22 23.51
CA ARG A 340 -7.12 39.04 24.50
C ARG A 340 -5.78 39.59 23.96
N LEU A 341 -5.63 39.73 22.64
CA LEU A 341 -4.44 40.19 21.94
C LEU A 341 -4.48 41.69 21.59
N ARG A 342 -5.53 42.43 21.98
CA ARG A 342 -5.54 43.91 21.89
C ARG A 342 -4.92 44.64 23.07
N SER A 343 -4.56 43.98 24.18
CA SER A 343 -4.00 44.65 25.35
C SER A 343 -2.49 44.91 25.31
N TRP A 344 -1.77 44.43 24.30
CA TRP A 344 -0.30 44.56 24.21
C TRP A 344 0.21 45.61 23.22
N LEU A 345 -0.63 46.16 22.35
CA LEU A 345 -0.19 47.07 21.28
C LEU A 345 -0.47 48.56 21.53
N PHE A 346 -1.12 48.92 22.64
CA PHE A 346 -1.27 50.31 23.05
C PHE A 346 -1.15 50.46 24.57
N PRO A 347 0.06 50.64 25.13
CA PRO A 347 0.18 51.27 26.43
C PRO A 347 -0.32 52.70 26.27
N THR A 348 -1.49 52.99 26.81
CA THR A 348 -1.97 54.36 27.01
C THR A 348 -0.90 55.11 27.80
N ARG A 349 -0.21 56.04 27.12
CA ARG A 349 0.60 57.07 27.78
C ARG A 349 -0.35 57.90 28.64
N VAL A 350 -0.31 57.68 29.94
CA VAL A 350 -0.82 58.66 30.91
C VAL A 350 0.18 59.80 30.91
N ARG A 351 -0.22 60.96 30.38
CA ARG A 351 0.42 62.24 30.68
C ARG A 351 -0.20 62.74 31.99
N SER A 352 0.63 62.95 32.99
CA SER A 352 0.43 63.93 34.07
C SER A 352 1.75 64.65 34.27
#